data_AF-A0A0S8F552-F1
#
_entry.id   AF-A0A0S8F552-F1
#
_cell.length_a   1.000
_cell.length_b   1.000
_cell.length_c   1.000
_cell.angle_alpha   90.00
_cell.angle_beta   90.00
_cell.angle_gamma   90.00
#
_symmetry.space_group_name_H-M   'P 1'
#
loop_
_entity.id
_entity.type
_entity.pdbx_description
1 polymer ?
#
loop_
_entity_poly.entity_id
_entity_poly.type
_entity_poly.pdbx_seq_one_letter_code
_entity_poly.pdbx_strand_id
1 'polypeptide(L)'
;MRDENRRNLLKSGGAMLAAGVLGGVGVNAMASEHEGRMEGKKGVHAVVVDAGEQGICATCRFWGGIRRVSEDKKTVYCESIGWCNNPDSHNYQAMTTPVTGPMKSWQKWEAL
;
A
#
# COMPACT_ATOMS: atom_id res chain seq x y z
N MET A 1 23.15 -19.66 32.73
CA MET A 1 22.30 -18.64 32.06
C MET A 1 22.10 -19.14 30.64
N ARG A 2 21.01 -19.86 30.36
CA ARG A 2 19.69 -19.40 29.88
C ARG A 2 19.69 -19.01 28.40
N ASP A 3 18.78 -19.68 27.69
CA ASP A 3 18.21 -19.40 26.36
C ASP A 3 18.97 -19.85 25.10
N GLU A 4 19.09 -21.17 24.93
CA GLU A 4 19.12 -21.79 23.60
C GLU A 4 17.73 -22.37 23.30
N ASN A 5 16.81 -21.49 22.91
CA ASN A 5 15.46 -21.87 22.50
C ASN A 5 15.16 -21.25 21.14
N ARG A 6 14.38 -21.99 20.32
CA ARG A 6 13.66 -21.54 19.11
C ARG A 6 14.26 -21.80 17.72
N ARG A 7 15.10 -22.83 17.55
CA ARG A 7 15.34 -23.41 16.21
C ARG A 7 14.84 -24.86 16.19
N ASN A 8 13.55 -25.07 15.91
CA ASN A 8 12.95 -26.31 15.40
C ASN A 8 11.41 -26.27 15.45
N LEU A 9 10.78 -25.32 14.74
CA LEU A 9 9.30 -25.24 14.67
C LEU A 9 8.79 -24.88 13.26
N LEU A 10 9.48 -25.37 12.22
CA LEU A 10 8.94 -25.40 10.86
C LEU A 10 8.93 -26.83 10.36
N LYS A 11 8.16 -27.66 11.07
CA LYS A 11 7.67 -28.96 10.61
C LYS A 11 6.19 -28.97 10.96
N SER A 12 5.35 -28.70 9.96
CA SER A 12 3.87 -28.78 9.87
C SER A 12 3.44 -27.55 9.07
N GLY A 13 2.72 -27.61 7.95
CA GLY A 13 1.81 -28.61 7.43
C GLY A 13 0.68 -27.82 6.78
N GLY A 14 0.27 -28.17 5.56
CA GLY A 14 -0.88 -27.50 4.94
C GLY A 14 -0.84 -27.49 3.42
N ALA A 15 -1.04 -28.66 2.81
CA ALA A 15 -1.56 -28.72 1.46
C ALA A 15 -3.01 -28.20 1.48
N MET A 16 -3.35 -27.26 0.59
CA MET A 16 -4.73 -26.96 0.24
C MET A 16 -4.87 -27.08 -1.27
N LEU A 17 -5.56 -28.12 -1.69
CA LEU A 17 -6.06 -28.32 -3.05
C LEU A 17 -7.57 -28.06 -3.06
N ALA A 18 -8.03 -27.61 -4.24
CA ALA A 18 -9.36 -27.77 -4.82
C ALA A 18 -10.45 -26.69 -4.58
N ALA A 19 -10.63 -25.90 -5.64
CA ALA A 19 -11.85 -25.76 -6.46
C ALA A 19 -13.21 -25.46 -5.82
N GLY A 20 -13.82 -24.35 -6.25
CA GLY A 20 -15.25 -24.05 -6.15
C GLY A 20 -15.75 -23.36 -7.42
N VAL A 21 -16.86 -23.85 -7.98
CA VAL A 21 -17.43 -23.53 -9.30
C VAL A 21 -18.48 -22.39 -9.23
N LEU A 22 -18.40 -21.48 -10.21
CA LEU A 22 -19.40 -20.60 -10.85
C LEU A 22 -20.68 -20.16 -10.10
N GLY A 23 -20.93 -18.83 -10.08
CA GLY A 23 -22.28 -18.28 -9.92
C GLY A 23 -22.38 -16.77 -9.67
N GLY A 24 -22.58 -15.99 -10.73
CA GLY A 24 -23.54 -14.86 -10.76
C GLY A 24 -23.22 -13.51 -10.07
N VAL A 25 -23.28 -12.46 -10.90
CA VAL A 25 -23.59 -11.05 -10.58
C VAL A 25 -22.49 -10.17 -9.96
N GLY A 26 -21.68 -9.58 -10.85
CA GLY A 26 -21.41 -8.15 -10.88
C GLY A 26 -21.04 -7.44 -9.58
N VAL A 27 -19.81 -7.65 -9.11
CA VAL A 27 -19.04 -6.60 -8.42
C VAL A 27 -17.61 -6.69 -8.96
N ASN A 28 -17.17 -5.65 -9.69
CA ASN A 28 -15.75 -5.46 -9.97
C ASN A 28 -15.07 -5.06 -8.65
N ALA A 29 -14.84 -6.05 -7.79
CA ALA A 29 -13.88 -5.91 -6.72
C ALA A 29 -12.51 -5.93 -7.39
N MET A 30 -11.97 -4.75 -7.70
CA MET A 30 -10.55 -4.56 -7.89
C MET A 30 -9.90 -4.83 -6.53
N ALA A 31 -9.76 -6.11 -6.18
CA ALA A 31 -8.81 -6.55 -5.17
C ALA A 31 -7.45 -6.35 -5.82
N SER A 32 -6.92 -5.14 -5.73
CA SER A 32 -5.50 -4.91 -5.91
C SER A 32 -4.79 -5.65 -4.78
N GLU A 33 -4.49 -6.94 -5.03
CA GLU A 33 -3.52 -7.73 -4.26
C GLU A 33 -2.15 -7.10 -4.48
N HIS A 34 -1.89 -5.99 -3.79
CA HIS A 34 -0.56 -5.42 -3.69
C HIS A 34 0.22 -6.24 -2.66
N GLU A 35 0.52 -7.49 -3.00
CA GLU A 35 1.53 -8.27 -2.30
C GLU A 35 2.88 -7.58 -2.54
N GLY A 36 3.28 -6.76 -1.56
CA GLY A 36 4.58 -6.11 -1.53
C GLY A 36 5.70 -7.14 -1.47
N ARG A 37 6.19 -7.56 -2.63
CA ARG A 37 7.40 -8.37 -2.76
C ARG A 37 8.60 -7.54 -2.31
N MET A 38 9.07 -7.82 -1.10
CA MET A 38 10.19 -7.13 -0.47
C MET A 38 11.53 -7.76 -0.84
N GLU A 39 12.29 -7.11 -1.72
CA GLU A 39 13.76 -7.22 -1.75
C GLU A 39 14.36 -5.81 -1.75
N GLY A 40 14.50 -5.23 -0.55
CA GLY A 40 15.12 -3.93 -0.35
C GLY A 40 15.82 -3.87 1.00
N LYS A 41 17.16 -3.74 0.97
CA LYS A 41 18.07 -3.67 2.13
C LYS A 41 17.74 -2.50 3.06
N LYS A 42 18.01 -2.68 4.36
CA LYS A 42 17.95 -1.71 5.49
C LYS A 42 17.41 -0.32 5.13
N GLY A 43 16.11 -0.15 5.30
CA GLY A 43 15.35 1.10 5.19
C GLY A 43 13.90 0.82 5.60
N VAL A 44 13.15 1.84 6.02
CA VAL A 44 11.72 1.73 6.39
C VAL A 44 10.98 0.98 5.27
N HIS A 45 10.15 0.00 5.62
CA HIS A 45 9.36 -0.79 4.67
C HIS A 45 8.58 0.17 3.75
N ALA A 46 9.05 0.31 2.50
CA ALA A 46 8.41 1.19 1.55
C ALA A 46 7.12 0.53 1.03
N VAL A 47 6.01 1.23 1.16
CA VAL A 47 4.78 0.90 0.43
C VAL A 47 5.01 1.31 -1.03
N VAL A 48 4.78 0.38 -1.94
CA VAL A 48 4.96 0.59 -3.38
C VAL A 48 3.60 0.78 -4.02
N VAL A 49 3.43 1.85 -4.79
CA VAL A 49 2.15 2.26 -5.41
C VAL A 49 2.38 2.58 -6.88
N ASP A 50 1.42 2.26 -7.74
CA ASP A 50 1.45 2.69 -9.14
C ASP A 50 1.24 4.22 -9.25
N ALA A 51 2.11 4.89 -10.02
CA ALA A 51 2.07 6.35 -10.16
C ALA A 51 0.83 6.86 -10.93
N GLY A 52 0.15 6.00 -11.69
CA GLY A 52 -1.10 6.29 -12.37
C GLY A 52 -2.34 6.14 -11.49
N GLU A 53 -2.20 5.60 -10.28
CA GLU A 53 -3.32 5.40 -9.36
C GLU A 53 -3.90 6.74 -8.90
N GLN A 54 -5.21 6.92 -9.06
CA GLN A 54 -5.89 8.17 -8.74
C GLN A 54 -6.71 8.04 -7.45
N GLY A 55 -6.98 9.17 -6.80
CA GLY A 55 -7.88 9.20 -5.65
C GLY A 55 -7.26 8.73 -4.33
N ILE A 56 -5.96 8.42 -4.30
CA ILE A 56 -5.27 7.96 -3.08
C ILE A 56 -4.22 8.96 -2.58
N CYS A 57 -3.84 8.86 -1.31
CA CYS A 57 -2.91 9.75 -0.66
C CYS A 57 -1.52 9.76 -1.31
N ALA A 58 -0.99 8.59 -1.68
CA ALA A 58 0.34 8.41 -2.27
C ALA A 58 0.54 9.24 -3.56
N THR A 59 -0.53 9.47 -4.31
CA THR A 59 -0.52 10.22 -5.58
C THR A 59 -1.19 11.60 -5.48
N CYS A 60 -1.64 11.99 -4.28
CA CYS A 60 -2.28 13.29 -4.02
C CYS A 60 -1.24 14.36 -3.68
N ARG A 61 -1.29 15.54 -4.31
CA ARG A 61 -0.36 16.67 -4.05
C ARG A 61 -0.35 17.15 -2.60
N PHE A 62 -1.47 17.03 -1.90
CA PHE A 62 -1.64 17.55 -0.53
C PHE A 62 -1.13 16.61 0.57
N TRP A 63 -0.73 15.40 0.22
CA TRP A 63 -0.29 14.42 1.21
C TRP A 63 1.16 14.70 1.63
N GLY A 64 1.38 14.83 2.94
CA GLY A 64 2.66 15.17 3.55
C GLY A 64 3.47 13.96 4.03
N GLY A 65 3.16 12.75 3.57
CA GLY A 65 3.98 11.57 3.86
C GLY A 65 5.29 11.58 3.07
N ILE A 66 6.34 10.97 3.63
CA ILE A 66 7.61 10.80 2.92
C ILE A 66 7.37 9.86 1.74
N ARG A 67 7.67 10.35 0.53
CA ARG A 67 7.53 9.58 -0.71
C ARG A 67 8.53 10.03 -1.77
N ARG A 68 8.87 9.11 -2.67
CA ARG A 68 9.72 9.34 -3.84
C ARG A 68 9.12 8.65 -5.06
N VAL A 69 9.32 9.22 -6.23
CA VAL A 69 8.92 8.61 -7.51
C VAL A 69 10.12 7.90 -8.15
N SER A 70 9.90 6.80 -8.88
CA SER A 70 10.91 6.18 -9.73
C SER A 70 11.29 7.10 -10.90
N GLU A 71 12.46 6.86 -11.49
CA GLU A 71 12.98 7.67 -12.61
C GLU A 71 12.05 7.63 -13.85
N ASP A 72 11.43 6.48 -14.11
CA ASP A 72 10.46 6.28 -15.19
C ASP A 72 9.05 6.82 -14.88
N LYS A 73 8.85 7.40 -13.69
CA LYS A 73 7.56 7.90 -13.17
C LYS A 73 6.42 6.88 -13.13
N LYS A 74 6.73 5.59 -13.06
CA LYS A 74 5.70 4.54 -12.96
C LYS A 74 5.41 4.10 -11.53
N THR A 75 6.34 4.31 -10.62
CA THR A 75 6.26 3.79 -9.26
C THR A 75 6.44 4.92 -8.23
N VAL A 76 5.61 4.91 -7.19
CA VAL A 76 5.79 5.74 -5.99
C VAL A 76 6.18 4.84 -4.82
N TYR A 77 7.29 5.18 -4.16
CA TYR A 77 7.74 4.53 -2.93
C TYR A 77 7.41 5.46 -1.76
N CYS A 78 6.56 5.01 -0.84
CA CYS A 78 6.10 5.78 0.31
C CYS A 78 6.53 5.14 1.63
N GLU A 79 6.71 5.95 2.66
CA GLU A 79 6.62 5.46 4.05
C GLU A 79 5.17 5.12 4.43
N SER A 80 4.98 4.46 5.58
CA SER A 80 3.69 3.86 5.94
C SER A 80 2.58 4.85 6.31
N ILE A 81 2.91 6.09 6.73
CA ILE A 81 1.92 7.09 7.18
C ILE A 81 2.34 8.51 6.74
N GLY A 82 1.35 9.35 6.44
CA GLY A 82 1.54 10.78 6.17
C GLY A 82 0.35 11.64 6.61
N TRP A 83 0.60 12.93 6.77
CA TRP A 83 -0.41 13.92 7.18
C TRP A 83 -1.20 14.44 5.98
N CYS A 84 -2.53 14.53 6.07
CA CYS A 84 -3.34 15.12 5.01
C CYS A 84 -3.48 16.64 5.18
N ASN A 85 -3.00 17.41 4.19
CA ASN A 85 -3.09 18.88 4.20
C ASN A 85 -4.19 19.44 3.29
N ASN A 86 -5.10 18.60 2.78
CA ASN A 86 -6.17 19.05 1.90
C ASN A 86 -7.38 19.54 2.72
N PRO A 87 -7.70 20.86 2.74
CA PRO A 87 -8.83 21.39 3.51
C PRO A 87 -10.19 20.83 3.06
N ASP A 88 -10.28 20.37 1.81
CA ASP A 88 -11.52 19.81 1.24
C ASP A 88 -11.62 18.29 1.44
N SER A 89 -10.69 17.68 2.20
CA SER A 89 -10.74 16.25 2.51
C SER A 89 -11.40 16.00 3.86
N HIS A 90 -12.21 14.95 3.95
CA HIS A 90 -12.69 14.40 5.23
C HIS A 90 -11.56 13.98 6.20
N ASN A 91 -10.33 13.81 5.69
CA ASN A 91 -9.15 13.44 6.45
C ASN A 91 -8.27 14.67 6.74
N TYR A 92 -8.74 15.90 6.50
CA TYR A 92 -7.96 17.11 6.75
C TYR A 92 -7.42 17.11 8.18
N GLN A 93 -6.10 17.35 8.32
CA GLN A 93 -5.41 17.32 9.61
C GLN A 93 -5.47 15.96 10.33
N ALA A 94 -5.46 14.86 9.57
CA ALA A 94 -5.34 13.50 10.11
C ALA A 94 -4.18 12.72 9.47
N MET A 95 -3.72 11.70 10.20
CA MET A 95 -2.77 10.71 9.70
C MET A 95 -3.46 9.71 8.79
N THR A 96 -2.87 9.44 7.63
CA THR A 96 -3.42 8.59 6.57
C THR A 96 -2.32 7.67 6.01
N THR A 97 -2.71 6.50 5.53
CA THR A 97 -1.80 5.60 4.83
C THR A 97 -1.65 6.03 3.35
N PRO A 98 -0.59 5.60 2.65
CA PRO A 98 -0.40 5.88 1.22
C PRO A 98 -1.62 5.50 0.35
N VAL A 99 -2.30 4.41 0.70
CA VAL A 99 -3.44 3.87 -0.06
C VAL A 99 -4.80 4.36 0.46
N THR A 100 -4.82 5.33 1.38
CA THR A 100 -6.08 5.91 1.85
C THR A 100 -6.78 6.64 0.70
N GLY A 101 -8.02 6.23 0.42
CA GLY A 101 -8.88 6.71 -0.65
C GLY A 101 -10.18 5.89 -0.71
N PRO A 102 -11.07 6.13 -1.70
CA PRO A 102 -10.98 7.16 -2.73
C PRO A 102 -11.33 8.56 -2.21
N MET A 103 -10.54 9.56 -2.57
CA MET A 103 -10.74 10.96 -2.19
C MET A 103 -11.37 11.77 -3.33
N LYS A 104 -12.52 12.39 -3.09
CA LYS A 104 -13.17 13.29 -4.06
C LYS A 104 -12.37 14.56 -4.34
N SER A 105 -11.66 15.08 -3.34
CA SER A 105 -10.83 16.28 -3.43
C SER A 105 -9.38 15.97 -3.85
N TRP A 106 -9.12 14.78 -4.38
CA TRP A 106 -7.80 14.40 -4.87
C TRP A 106 -7.34 15.32 -6.02
N GLN A 107 -6.07 15.69 -5.97
CA GLN A 107 -5.39 16.36 -7.08
C GLN A 107 -4.05 15.69 -7.29
N LYS A 108 -3.71 15.44 -8.56
CA LYS A 108 -2.48 14.76 -8.95
C LYS A 108 -1.26 15.49 -8.37
N TRP A 109 -0.36 14.72 -7.76
CA TRP A 109 0.95 15.20 -7.32
C TRP A 109 1.82 15.57 -8.52
N GLU A 110 2.46 16.75 -8.45
CA GLU A 110 3.17 17.38 -9.56
C GLU A 110 4.43 16.61 -10.01
N ALA A 111 4.96 15.73 -9.14
CA ALA A 111 6.09 14.87 -9.49
C ALA A 111 5.72 13.74 -10.47
N LEU A 112 4.42 13.40 -10.58
CA LEU A 112 3.88 12.29 -11.37
C LEU A 112 3.41 12.71 -12.78
#